data_AF-V2WH14-F1
#
_entry.id   AF-V2WH14-F1
#
_cell.length_a   1.000
_cell.length_b   1.000
_cell.length_c   1.000
_cell.angle_alpha   90.00
_cell.angle_beta   90.00
_cell.angle_gamma   90.00
#
_symmetry.space_group_name_H-M   'P 1'
#
loop_
_entity.id
_entity.type
_entity.pdbx_description
1 polymer ?
#
loop_
_entity_poly.entity_id
_entity_poly.type
_entity_poly.pdbx_seq_one_letter_code
_entity_poly.pdbx_strand_id
1 'polypeptide(L)'
;MTTPSGSAAAASDIKPKVEHDDTDEQWARTISTAVLQTIDDKKDEASKGPTPDPFLGKQSDTRRFLLNLELYFAMNPVKANTDEKKKMLLLSLVKGNTSEWKQRETMKLFPEDDDPEEKKKAAEETWSSFKQRFRNEWQPVNVVREAQAKIEQIRMTDRADEYVNRFRLIAMDTKYDDEALIRFFREGLPESLQTKIML
;
A
#
# COMPACT_ATOMS: atom_id res chain seq x y z
N MET A 1 44.96 0.61 70.94
CA MET A 1 45.74 0.38 69.71
C MET A 1 44.76 0.21 68.55
N THR A 2 45.17 0.61 67.33
CA THR A 2 44.68 0.13 66.02
C THR A 2 43.18 0.08 65.71
N THR A 3 42.72 1.05 64.91
CA THR A 3 41.99 0.80 63.63
C THR A 3 42.95 0.17 62.59
N PRO A 4 42.57 -0.27 61.36
CA PRO A 4 41.32 -0.15 60.58
C PRO A 4 40.56 -1.51 60.49
N SER A 5 39.60 -1.82 59.60
CA SER A 5 39.02 -1.21 58.37
C SER A 5 37.50 -1.52 58.31
N GLY A 6 36.67 -1.14 57.33
CA GLY A 6 36.85 -0.58 55.99
C GLY A 6 36.39 -1.56 54.89
N SER A 7 35.10 -1.54 54.52
CA SER A 7 34.62 -1.96 53.18
C SER A 7 33.26 -1.33 52.88
N ALA A 8 33.04 -0.94 51.62
CA ALA A 8 31.90 -0.14 51.21
C ALA A 8 30.63 -0.99 50.97
N ALA A 9 29.46 -0.38 51.15
CA ALA A 9 28.22 -0.92 50.60
C ALA A 9 28.28 -0.79 49.07
N ALA A 10 28.68 -1.86 48.40
CA ALA A 10 28.47 -2.00 46.96
C ALA A 10 26.98 -2.19 46.72
N ALA A 11 26.33 -1.16 46.16
CA ALA A 11 25.01 -1.35 45.57
C ALA A 11 25.13 -2.37 44.43
N SER A 12 24.33 -3.43 44.48
CA SER A 12 24.24 -4.37 43.39
C SER A 12 23.59 -3.69 42.19
N ASP A 13 24.39 -3.20 41.25
CA ASP A 13 23.92 -2.73 39.95
C ASP A 13 23.25 -3.89 39.21
N ILE A 14 21.92 -4.00 39.35
CA ILE A 14 21.09 -4.85 38.51
C ILE A 14 21.01 -4.18 37.15
N LYS A 15 22.07 -4.37 36.35
CA LYS A 15 22.04 -4.06 34.93
C LYS A 15 20.99 -4.98 34.29
N PRO A 16 19.91 -4.45 33.68
CA PRO A 16 18.97 -5.30 32.98
C PRO A 16 19.72 -6.02 31.87
N LYS A 17 19.77 -7.34 31.93
CA LYS A 17 20.13 -8.15 30.77
C LYS A 17 18.96 -7.99 29.81
N VAL A 18 19.08 -7.04 28.88
CA VAL A 18 18.21 -6.98 27.71
C VAL A 18 18.53 -8.23 26.92
N GLU A 19 17.75 -9.28 27.16
CA GLU A 19 17.68 -10.40 26.25
C GLU A 19 17.12 -9.85 24.95
N HIS A 20 17.97 -9.80 23.93
CA HIS A 20 17.55 -9.51 22.58
C HIS A 20 16.62 -10.66 22.19
N ASP A 21 15.35 -10.35 21.98
CA ASP A 21 14.36 -11.38 21.67
C ASP A 21 14.55 -11.84 20.22
N ASP A 22 15.44 -12.80 20.03
CA ASP A 22 15.75 -13.38 18.72
C ASP A 22 14.53 -14.04 18.07
N THR A 23 13.44 -14.25 18.82
CA THR A 23 12.12 -14.64 18.29
C THR A 23 11.64 -13.63 17.24
N ASP A 24 11.85 -12.33 17.47
CA ASP A 24 11.42 -11.26 16.56
C ASP A 24 12.13 -11.34 15.19
N GLU A 25 13.42 -11.68 15.19
CA GLU A 25 14.14 -11.89 13.95
C GLU A 25 13.82 -13.25 13.30
N GLN A 26 13.52 -14.28 14.10
CA GLN A 26 13.21 -15.62 13.59
C GLN A 26 11.85 -15.70 12.91
N TRP A 27 10.80 -15.06 13.44
CA TRP A 27 9.50 -15.01 12.74
C TRP A 27 9.64 -14.21 11.44
N ALA A 28 10.33 -13.07 11.47
CA ALA A 28 10.54 -12.23 10.28
C ALA A 28 11.35 -12.98 9.20
N ARG A 29 12.39 -13.73 9.58
CA ARG A 29 13.13 -14.62 8.67
C ARG A 29 12.25 -15.74 8.09
N THR A 30 11.39 -16.33 8.90
CA THR A 30 10.48 -17.42 8.49
C THR A 30 9.45 -16.93 7.49
N ILE A 31 8.78 -15.79 7.76
CA ILE A 31 7.85 -15.17 6.81
C ILE A 31 8.58 -14.74 5.53
N SER A 32 9.75 -14.13 5.63
CA SER A 32 10.55 -13.75 4.44
C SER A 32 10.91 -14.99 3.59
N THR A 33 11.25 -16.10 4.23
CA THR A 33 11.55 -17.38 3.56
C THR A 33 10.31 -17.98 2.89
N ALA A 34 9.15 -17.98 3.56
CA ALA A 34 7.89 -18.45 3.00
C ALA A 34 7.42 -17.58 1.82
N VAL A 35 7.60 -16.25 1.90
CA VAL A 35 7.37 -15.32 0.79
C VAL A 35 8.28 -15.64 -0.40
N LEU A 36 9.56 -15.91 -0.17
CA LEU A 36 10.49 -16.28 -1.25
C LEU A 36 10.14 -17.65 -1.86
N GLN A 37 9.87 -18.67 -1.04
CA GLN A 37 9.50 -20.01 -1.50
C GLN A 37 8.22 -20.00 -2.34
N THR A 38 7.16 -19.32 -1.90
CA THR A 38 5.90 -19.21 -2.65
C THR A 38 5.99 -18.43 -3.97
N ILE A 39 7.07 -17.67 -4.17
CA ILE A 39 7.41 -16.96 -5.42
C ILE A 39 8.30 -17.82 -6.33
N ASP A 40 9.15 -18.69 -5.78
CA ASP A 40 10.14 -19.50 -6.52
C ASP A 40 9.59 -20.85 -7.03
N ASP A 41 8.33 -21.16 -6.73
CA ASP A 41 7.56 -22.31 -7.27
C ASP A 41 7.23 -22.20 -8.78
N LYS A 42 8.23 -21.84 -9.60
CA LYS A 42 8.51 -22.30 -10.98
C LYS A 42 9.65 -21.46 -11.55
N LYS A 43 10.80 -22.11 -11.78
CA LYS A 43 11.98 -21.54 -12.42
C LYS A 43 11.78 -21.33 -13.94
N ASP A 44 10.92 -20.38 -14.29
CA ASP A 44 10.83 -19.81 -15.64
C ASP A 44 11.57 -18.45 -15.65
N GLU A 45 12.89 -18.48 -15.90
CA GLU A 45 13.76 -17.28 -15.96
C GLU A 45 13.30 -16.22 -16.99
N ALA A 46 12.41 -16.59 -17.92
CA ALA A 46 11.78 -15.68 -18.87
C ALA A 46 10.61 -14.84 -18.28
N SER A 47 10.15 -15.11 -17.05
CA SER A 47 8.93 -14.53 -16.46
C SER A 47 9.15 -13.29 -15.57
N LYS A 48 10.27 -12.58 -15.71
CA LYS A 48 10.52 -11.31 -15.00
C LYS A 48 9.87 -10.13 -15.71
N GLY A 49 8.53 -10.17 -15.80
CA GLY A 49 7.73 -8.98 -16.11
C GLY A 49 7.94 -7.89 -15.05
N PRO A 50 7.69 -6.61 -15.37
CA PRO A 50 8.00 -5.49 -14.49
C PRO A 50 7.29 -5.62 -13.14
N THR A 51 8.06 -5.65 -12.06
CA THR A 51 7.55 -5.62 -10.69
C THR A 51 6.86 -4.27 -10.43
N PRO A 52 5.69 -4.21 -9.75
CA PRO A 52 5.03 -2.94 -9.47
C PRO A 52 5.89 -2.06 -8.56
N ASP A 53 5.74 -0.74 -8.71
CA ASP A 53 6.40 0.23 -7.83
C ASP A 53 5.95 0.05 -6.36
N PRO A 54 6.83 0.25 -5.37
CA PRO A 54 6.46 0.22 -3.96
C PRO A 54 5.42 1.28 -3.60
N PHE A 55 4.48 0.91 -2.73
CA PHE A 55 3.53 1.86 -2.15
C PHE A 55 4.13 2.54 -0.92
N LEU A 56 4.20 3.87 -0.94
CA LEU A 56 4.87 4.70 0.08
C LEU A 56 3.90 5.43 1.03
N GLY A 57 2.66 4.95 1.18
CA GLY A 57 1.66 5.52 2.10
C GLY A 57 0.95 6.80 1.63
N LYS A 58 1.20 7.27 0.41
CA LYS A 58 0.54 8.47 -0.14
C LYS A 58 -0.86 8.14 -0.64
N GLN A 59 -1.88 8.78 -0.06
CA GLN A 59 -3.28 8.51 -0.43
C GLN A 59 -3.61 8.78 -1.92
N SER A 60 -2.92 9.76 -2.52
CA SER A 60 -3.03 10.06 -3.96
C SER A 60 -2.51 8.94 -4.87
N ASP A 61 -1.63 8.07 -4.38
CA ASP A 61 -1.03 6.98 -5.14
C ASP A 61 -1.82 5.67 -5.05
N THR A 62 -2.72 5.53 -4.07
CA THR A 62 -3.49 4.32 -3.76
C THR A 62 -4.19 3.72 -4.98
N ARG A 63 -4.85 4.55 -5.80
CA ARG A 63 -5.54 4.12 -7.04
C ARG A 63 -4.57 3.58 -8.08
N ARG A 64 -3.45 4.27 -8.30
CA ARG A 64 -2.40 3.90 -9.26
C ARG A 64 -1.70 2.61 -8.85
N PHE A 65 -1.35 2.48 -7.57
CA PHE A 65 -0.73 1.29 -7.01
C PHE A 65 -1.62 0.05 -7.19
N LEU A 66 -2.91 0.13 -6.82
CA LEU A 66 -3.84 -0.99 -6.99
C LEU A 66 -4.03 -1.37 -8.46
N LEU A 67 -4.09 -0.41 -9.40
CA LEU A 67 -4.19 -0.73 -10.83
C LEU A 67 -2.93 -1.44 -11.36
N ASN A 68 -1.74 -0.96 -10.99
CA ASN A 68 -0.47 -1.60 -11.37
C ASN A 68 -0.37 -3.02 -10.79
N LEU A 69 -0.88 -3.24 -9.58
CA LEU A 69 -0.87 -4.54 -8.92
C LEU A 69 -1.85 -5.54 -9.55
N GLU A 70 -3.08 -5.13 -9.88
CA GLU A 70 -4.04 -5.97 -10.60
C GLU A 70 -3.55 -6.31 -12.01
N LEU A 71 -2.89 -5.36 -12.71
CA LEU A 71 -2.22 -5.61 -13.99
C LEU A 71 -1.09 -6.65 -13.82
N TYR A 72 -0.29 -6.56 -12.77
CA TYR A 72 0.76 -7.55 -12.49
C TYR A 72 0.17 -8.94 -12.23
N PHE A 73 -0.93 -9.05 -11.49
CA PHE A 73 -1.62 -10.34 -11.28
C PHE A 73 -2.11 -10.94 -12.60
N ALA A 74 -2.68 -10.13 -13.50
CA ALA A 74 -3.12 -10.58 -14.82
C ALA A 74 -1.95 -11.07 -15.69
N MET A 75 -0.78 -10.42 -15.60
CA MET A 75 0.43 -10.84 -16.31
C MET A 75 1.15 -12.04 -15.67
N ASN A 76 0.97 -12.28 -14.36
CA ASN A 76 1.68 -13.31 -13.59
C ASN A 76 0.69 -14.26 -12.87
N PRO A 77 -0.22 -14.95 -13.59
CA PRO A 77 -1.30 -15.72 -12.98
C PRO A 77 -0.82 -16.82 -12.03
N VAL A 78 0.37 -17.41 -12.25
CA VAL A 78 0.97 -18.41 -11.36
C VAL A 78 1.43 -17.80 -10.02
N LYS A 79 1.98 -16.59 -10.03
CA LYS A 79 2.47 -15.88 -8.82
C LYS A 79 1.32 -15.27 -8.01
N ALA A 80 0.13 -15.16 -8.60
CA ALA A 80 -1.06 -14.56 -8.02
C ALA A 80 -2.28 -15.49 -8.07
N ASN A 81 -2.06 -16.82 -8.06
CA ASN A 81 -3.12 -17.82 -8.24
C ASN A 81 -4.02 -18.00 -7.01
N THR A 82 -3.60 -17.56 -5.82
CA THR A 82 -4.39 -17.58 -4.58
C THR A 82 -4.55 -16.18 -4.01
N ASP A 83 -5.62 -15.97 -3.24
CA ASP A 83 -5.84 -14.69 -2.57
C ASP A 83 -4.79 -14.41 -1.49
N GLU A 84 -4.28 -15.45 -0.82
CA GLU A 84 -3.11 -15.37 0.06
C GLU A 84 -1.88 -14.80 -0.65
N LYS A 85 -1.47 -15.35 -1.80
CA LYS A 85 -0.32 -14.83 -2.56
C LYS A 85 -0.52 -13.38 -3.02
N LYS A 86 -1.75 -12.97 -3.35
CA LYS A 86 -2.06 -11.56 -3.66
C LYS A 86 -1.89 -10.65 -2.43
N LYS A 87 -2.35 -11.09 -1.24
CA LYS A 87 -2.14 -10.41 0.04
C LYS A 87 -0.64 -10.27 0.35
N MET A 88 0.13 -11.36 0.25
CA MET A 88 1.58 -11.39 0.43
C MET A 88 2.31 -10.44 -0.53
N LEU A 89 1.94 -10.45 -1.82
CA LEU A 89 2.58 -9.57 -2.80
C LEU A 89 2.32 -8.09 -2.48
N LEU A 90 1.08 -7.71 -2.15
CA LEU A 90 0.77 -6.34 -1.72
C LEU A 90 1.64 -5.95 -0.52
N LEU A 91 1.67 -6.79 0.52
CA LEU A 91 2.45 -6.51 1.74
C LEU A 91 3.94 -6.38 1.45
N SER A 92 4.51 -7.17 0.53
CA SER A 92 5.92 -7.03 0.14
C SER A 92 6.25 -5.67 -0.51
N LEU A 93 5.28 -5.09 -1.24
CA LEU A 93 5.40 -3.81 -1.95
C LEU A 93 5.07 -2.58 -1.08
N VAL A 94 4.37 -2.74 0.03
CA VAL A 94 4.12 -1.67 1.01
C VAL A 94 5.43 -1.35 1.78
N LYS A 95 5.88 -0.09 1.73
CA LYS A 95 7.18 0.39 2.25
C LYS A 95 7.11 1.84 2.78
N GLY A 96 8.13 2.26 3.53
CA GLY A 96 8.24 3.62 4.07
C GLY A 96 7.41 3.78 5.35
N ASN A 97 6.70 4.90 5.50
CA ASN A 97 5.92 5.27 6.69
C ASN A 97 4.64 4.44 6.89
N THR A 98 4.63 3.20 6.39
CA THR A 98 3.52 2.25 6.42
C THR A 98 3.84 1.02 7.28
N SER A 99 4.91 1.09 8.10
CA SER A 99 5.48 -0.03 8.84
C SER A 99 4.48 -0.68 9.79
N GLU A 100 3.83 0.11 10.65
CA GLU A 100 2.85 -0.37 11.64
C GLU A 100 1.66 -1.08 10.97
N TRP A 101 1.12 -0.49 9.90
CA TRP A 101 0.05 -1.11 9.12
C TRP A 101 0.51 -2.44 8.53
N LYS A 102 1.69 -2.46 7.90
CA LYS A 102 2.25 -3.67 7.31
C LYS A 102 2.51 -4.77 8.34
N GLN A 103 3.06 -4.43 9.51
CA GLN A 103 3.29 -5.37 10.61
C GLN A 103 1.96 -5.98 11.08
N ARG A 104 0.98 -5.14 11.43
CA ARG A 104 -0.37 -5.56 11.85
C ARG A 104 -1.06 -6.47 10.83
N GLU A 105 -0.93 -6.18 9.54
CA GLU A 105 -1.52 -7.01 8.48
C GLU A 105 -0.70 -8.27 8.15
N THR A 106 0.60 -8.27 8.45
CA THR A 106 1.46 -9.47 8.36
C THR A 106 1.14 -10.44 9.49
N MET A 107 1.01 -9.96 10.73
CA MET A 107 0.59 -10.75 11.90
C MET A 107 -0.79 -11.38 11.72
N LYS A 108 -1.75 -10.67 11.10
CA LYS A 108 -3.06 -11.25 10.74
C LYS A 108 -2.99 -12.34 9.67
N LEU A 109 -1.99 -12.28 8.79
CA LEU A 109 -1.83 -13.25 7.70
C LEU A 109 -1.04 -14.49 8.18
N PHE A 110 -0.14 -14.29 9.14
CA PHE A 110 0.69 -15.31 9.78
C PHE A 110 0.61 -15.12 11.30
N PRO A 111 -0.49 -15.55 11.95
CA PRO A 111 -0.60 -15.48 13.40
C PRO A 111 0.48 -16.33 14.06
N GLU A 112 1.12 -15.77 15.09
CA GLU A 112 2.17 -16.44 15.88
C GLU A 112 1.59 -17.59 16.71
N ASP A 113 0.40 -17.40 17.27
CA ASP A 113 -0.33 -18.42 18.01
C ASP A 113 -0.87 -19.51 17.08
N ASP A 114 -0.85 -20.75 17.57
CA ASP A 114 -1.35 -21.94 16.87
C ASP A 114 -2.90 -22.03 16.84
N ASP A 115 -3.63 -20.93 17.14
CA ASP A 115 -5.10 -20.91 17.18
C ASP A 115 -5.71 -21.27 15.82
N PRO A 116 -6.44 -22.41 15.71
CA PRO A 116 -7.11 -22.80 14.48
C PRO A 116 -8.13 -21.79 13.97
N GLU A 117 -8.80 -21.04 14.84
CA GLU A 117 -9.83 -20.08 14.42
C GLU A 117 -9.24 -18.76 13.88
N GLU A 118 -8.08 -18.32 14.37
CA GLU A 118 -7.37 -17.18 13.76
C GLU A 118 -6.79 -17.55 12.39
N LYS A 119 -6.12 -18.71 12.30
CA LYS A 119 -5.58 -19.25 11.03
C LYS A 119 -6.67 -19.43 9.98
N LYS A 120 -7.83 -19.93 10.38
CA LYS A 120 -9.01 -20.07 9.52
C LYS A 120 -9.52 -18.71 9.03
N LYS A 121 -9.69 -17.71 9.90
CA LYS A 121 -10.10 -16.35 9.49
C LYS A 121 -9.10 -15.73 8.50
N ALA A 122 -7.79 -15.92 8.74
CA ALA A 122 -6.73 -15.43 7.87
C ALA A 122 -6.77 -16.07 6.46
N ALA A 123 -7.02 -17.38 6.40
CA ALA A 123 -7.18 -18.14 5.16
C ALA A 123 -8.49 -17.82 4.42
N GLU A 124 -9.60 -17.62 5.14
CA GLU A 124 -10.92 -17.31 4.58
C GLU A 124 -11.02 -15.87 4.05
N GLU A 125 -10.16 -14.92 4.48
CA GLU A 125 -10.19 -13.56 3.93
C GLU A 125 -9.80 -13.52 2.44
N THR A 126 -10.79 -13.28 1.59
CA THR A 126 -10.63 -13.06 0.15
C THR A 126 -9.81 -11.81 -0.20
N TRP A 127 -9.20 -11.81 -1.38
CA TRP A 127 -8.48 -10.66 -1.94
C TRP A 127 -9.38 -9.42 -2.03
N SER A 128 -10.66 -9.59 -2.34
CA SER A 128 -11.63 -8.50 -2.43
C SER A 128 -11.85 -7.81 -1.07
N SER A 129 -11.95 -8.57 0.02
CA SER A 129 -12.04 -8.02 1.39
C SER A 129 -10.77 -7.27 1.75
N PHE A 130 -9.61 -7.92 1.62
CA PHE A 130 -8.32 -7.32 1.97
C PHE A 130 -8.04 -6.03 1.19
N LYS A 131 -8.28 -6.04 -0.13
CA LYS A 131 -8.19 -4.86 -0.99
C LYS A 131 -9.12 -3.72 -0.55
N GLN A 132 -10.32 -4.04 -0.04
CA GLN A 132 -11.21 -3.03 0.51
C GLN A 132 -10.69 -2.47 1.83
N ARG A 133 -10.10 -3.28 2.72
CA ARG A 133 -9.44 -2.78 3.94
C ARG A 133 -8.24 -1.88 3.63
N PHE A 134 -7.41 -2.25 2.64
CA PHE A 134 -6.33 -1.39 2.14
C PHE A 134 -6.84 -0.05 1.61
N ARG A 135 -7.97 -0.03 0.88
CA ARG A 135 -8.62 1.22 0.47
C ARG A 135 -9.14 2.03 1.65
N ASN A 136 -9.77 1.39 2.65
CA ASN A 136 -10.30 2.12 3.80
C ASN A 136 -9.20 2.82 4.63
N GLU A 137 -7.98 2.28 4.63
CA GLU A 137 -6.82 2.92 5.27
C GLU A 137 -6.20 4.04 4.39
N TRP A 138 -5.98 3.77 3.11
CA TRP A 138 -5.13 4.59 2.25
C TRP A 138 -5.86 5.39 1.17
N GLN A 139 -7.16 5.22 0.99
CA GLN A 139 -7.94 6.01 0.02
C GLN A 139 -8.55 7.24 0.73
N PRO A 140 -8.58 8.42 0.10
CA PRO A 140 -9.15 9.61 0.72
C PRO A 140 -10.62 9.39 1.15
N VAL A 141 -10.97 9.81 2.38
CA VAL A 141 -12.29 9.59 3.00
C VAL A 141 -13.44 10.12 2.12
N ASN A 142 -13.18 11.13 1.28
CA ASN A 142 -14.17 11.63 0.32
C ASN A 142 -13.55 11.82 -1.08
N VAL A 143 -13.22 10.69 -1.71
CA VAL A 143 -12.74 10.58 -3.10
C VAL A 143 -13.57 11.43 -4.07
N VAL A 144 -14.90 11.41 -3.92
CA VAL A 144 -15.83 12.14 -4.79
C VAL A 144 -15.63 13.64 -4.62
N ARG A 145 -15.69 14.17 -3.39
CA ARG A 145 -15.47 15.60 -3.12
C ARG A 145 -14.07 16.06 -3.55
N GLU A 146 -13.05 15.22 -3.36
CA GLU A 146 -11.69 15.56 -3.78
C GLU A 146 -11.55 15.58 -5.31
N ALA A 147 -12.18 14.64 -6.02
CA ALA A 147 -12.25 14.66 -7.48
C ALA A 147 -13.03 15.88 -7.99
N GLN A 148 -14.14 16.24 -7.34
CA GLN A 148 -14.94 17.44 -7.66
C GLN A 148 -14.10 18.73 -7.47
N ALA A 149 -13.44 18.90 -6.32
CA ALA A 149 -12.55 20.04 -6.09
C ALA A 149 -11.39 20.09 -7.11
N LYS A 150 -10.84 18.93 -7.52
CA LYS A 150 -9.80 18.86 -8.56
C LYS A 150 -10.31 19.22 -9.95
N ILE A 151 -11.55 18.86 -10.31
CA ILE A 151 -12.10 19.14 -11.64
C ILE A 151 -12.53 20.61 -11.79
N GLU A 152 -12.92 21.26 -10.70
CA GLU A 152 -13.16 22.71 -10.65
C GLU A 152 -11.86 23.52 -10.82
N GLN A 153 -10.73 22.98 -10.33
CA GLN A 153 -9.43 23.67 -10.30
C GLN A 153 -8.49 23.33 -11.46
N ILE A 154 -8.72 22.24 -12.21
CA ILE A 154 -7.82 21.86 -13.31
C ILE A 154 -7.85 22.90 -14.44
N ARG A 155 -6.67 23.31 -14.91
CA ARG A 155 -6.49 24.21 -16.05
C ARG A 155 -5.52 23.59 -17.05
N MET A 156 -5.75 23.85 -18.34
CA MET A 156 -4.81 23.52 -19.41
C MET A 156 -3.68 24.55 -19.40
N THR A 157 -2.51 24.17 -18.89
CA THR A 157 -1.37 25.07 -18.73
C THR A 157 -0.47 25.12 -19.97
N ASP A 158 -0.22 23.96 -20.60
CA ASP A 158 0.75 23.82 -21.68
C ASP A 158 0.20 22.90 -22.78
N ARG A 159 0.29 21.58 -22.60
CA ARG A 159 -0.17 20.61 -23.60
C ARG A 159 -1.63 20.19 -23.42
N ALA A 160 -2.39 20.23 -24.52
CA ALA A 160 -3.80 19.83 -24.54
C ALA A 160 -4.02 18.33 -24.26
N ASP A 161 -3.09 17.46 -24.69
CA ASP A 161 -3.19 16.00 -24.44
C ASP A 161 -2.98 15.65 -22.96
N GLU A 162 -2.05 16.31 -22.28
CA GLU A 162 -1.88 16.17 -20.82
C GLU A 162 -3.14 16.63 -20.08
N TYR A 163 -3.71 17.79 -20.47
CA TYR A 163 -4.95 18.31 -19.88
C TYR A 163 -6.11 17.33 -20.07
N VAL A 164 -6.35 16.84 -21.29
CA VAL A 164 -7.42 15.87 -21.58
C VAL A 164 -7.24 14.58 -20.75
N ASN A 165 -6.01 14.07 -20.65
CA ASN A 165 -5.73 12.85 -19.87
C ASN A 165 -5.96 13.06 -18.37
N ARG A 166 -5.50 14.19 -17.81
CA ARG A 166 -5.71 14.54 -16.40
C ARG A 166 -7.19 14.79 -16.09
N PHE A 167 -7.90 15.51 -16.96
CA PHE A 167 -9.33 15.76 -16.82
C PHE A 167 -10.13 14.46 -16.80
N ARG A 168 -9.91 13.56 -17.78
CA ARG A 168 -10.55 12.24 -17.85
C ARG A 168 -10.31 11.42 -16.58
N LEU A 169 -9.07 11.39 -16.08
CA LEU A 169 -8.72 10.63 -14.88
C LEU A 169 -9.48 11.13 -13.64
N ILE A 170 -9.65 12.45 -13.49
CA ILE A 170 -10.42 13.05 -12.39
C ILE A 170 -11.92 12.75 -12.57
N ALA A 171 -12.45 12.94 -13.79
CA ALA A 171 -13.86 12.78 -14.11
C ALA A 171 -14.45 11.43 -13.68
N MET A 172 -13.68 10.33 -13.82
CA MET A 172 -14.08 8.97 -13.40
C MET A 172 -14.60 8.89 -11.96
N ASP A 173 -14.07 9.74 -11.07
CA ASP A 173 -14.33 9.66 -9.63
C ASP A 173 -15.30 10.76 -9.15
N THR A 174 -15.70 11.73 -10.00
CA THR A 174 -16.55 12.89 -9.63
C THR A 174 -18.04 12.60 -9.46
N LYS A 175 -18.56 11.55 -10.11
CA LYS A 175 -20.00 11.26 -10.27
C LYS A 175 -20.82 12.34 -11.00
N TYR A 176 -20.17 13.28 -11.69
CA TYR A 176 -20.87 14.23 -12.56
C TYR A 176 -21.38 13.57 -13.84
N ASP A 177 -22.46 14.12 -14.39
CA ASP A 177 -22.98 13.80 -15.71
C ASP A 177 -22.16 14.49 -16.83
N ASP A 178 -22.45 14.12 -18.08
CA ASP A 178 -21.73 14.65 -19.24
C ASP A 178 -21.92 16.18 -19.40
N GLU A 179 -23.06 16.74 -19.00
CA GLU A 179 -23.31 18.19 -19.09
C GLU A 179 -22.41 18.98 -18.13
N ALA A 180 -22.35 18.57 -16.87
CA ALA A 180 -21.45 19.16 -15.88
C ALA A 180 -19.97 18.94 -16.27
N LEU A 181 -19.61 17.75 -16.78
CA LEU A 181 -18.26 17.47 -17.26
C LEU A 181 -17.87 18.34 -18.47
N ILE A 182 -18.76 18.55 -19.45
CA ILE A 182 -18.52 19.46 -20.58
C ILE A 182 -18.29 20.89 -20.08
N ARG A 183 -19.08 21.35 -19.10
CA ARG A 183 -18.90 22.69 -18.49
C ARG A 183 -17.52 22.84 -17.86
N PHE A 184 -17.13 21.94 -16.95
CA PHE A 184 -15.83 21.99 -16.29
C PHE A 184 -14.65 21.80 -17.27
N PHE A 185 -14.81 20.98 -18.32
CA PHE A 185 -13.81 20.83 -19.36
C PHE A 185 -13.57 22.16 -20.09
N ARG A 186 -14.64 22.90 -20.39
CA ARG A 186 -14.54 24.21 -21.04
C ARG A 186 -13.92 25.26 -20.12
N GLU A 187 -14.36 25.35 -18.86
CA GLU A 187 -13.82 26.27 -17.85
C GLU A 187 -12.32 26.05 -17.59
N GLY A 188 -11.82 24.82 -17.83
CA GLY A 188 -10.40 24.50 -17.73
C GLY A 188 -9.53 24.93 -18.91
N LEU A 189 -10.09 25.31 -20.06
CA LEU A 189 -9.34 25.74 -21.24
C LEU A 189 -8.96 27.23 -21.19
N PRO A 190 -7.90 27.67 -21.91
CA PRO A 190 -7.63 29.10 -22.08
C PRO A 190 -8.72 29.76 -22.92
N GLU A 191 -9.02 31.04 -22.66
CA GLU A 191 -10.07 31.81 -23.35
C GLU A 191 -9.97 31.71 -24.89
N SER A 192 -8.74 31.75 -25.43
CA SER A 192 -8.46 31.64 -26.87
C SER A 192 -8.90 30.33 -27.52
N LEU A 193 -9.11 29.26 -26.73
CA LEU A 193 -9.71 28.00 -27.17
C LEU A 193 -11.20 27.94 -26.82
N GLN A 194 -11.62 28.47 -25.67
CA GLN A 194 -13.04 28.52 -25.29
C GLN A 194 -13.91 29.24 -26.33
N THR A 195 -13.39 30.28 -26.99
CA THR A 195 -14.08 31.01 -28.07
C THR A 195 -14.08 30.24 -29.39
N LYS A 196 -13.06 29.41 -29.65
CA LYS A 196 -12.93 28.64 -30.90
C LYS A 196 -13.74 27.34 -30.93
N ILE A 197 -14.08 26.80 -29.75
CA ILE A 197 -14.91 25.59 -29.59
C ILE A 197 -16.42 25.95 -29.62
N MET A 198 -16.78 27.21 -29.90
CA MET A 198 -18.15 27.68 -30.13
C MET A 198 -18.46 27.99 -31.62
N LEU A 199 -17.87 27.21 -32.54
CA LEU A 199 -18.24 27.09 -33.95
C LEU A 199 -18.32 25.62 -34.34
#